data_AF-A0A929YNC5-F1
#
_entry.id   AF-A0A929YNC5-F1
#
_cell.length_a   1.000
_cell.length_b   1.000
_cell.length_c   1.000
_cell.angle_alpha   90.00
_cell.angle_beta   90.00
_cell.angle_gamma   90.00
#
_symmetry.space_group_name_H-M   'P 1'
#
loop_
_entity.id
_entity.type
_entity.pdbx_description
1 polymer ?
#
loop_
_entity_poly.entity_id
_entity_poly.type
_entity_poly.pdbx_seq_one_letter_code
_entity_poly.pdbx_strand_id
1 'polypeptide(L)'
;MRNRYLIDQDYFDHSLVNWIREECSMGELADRLDDLLYRSGSVVDLCMEILQAVGYNTPEEIEKTRETLTNNTDMDIYEKHLAQADFLVENQKYSQAYAAYEELKQSAPKGDLALQAQILYNEGIMNTRLYDFEEAATCFQSAYEMDHSPRSYLSYLSALRLAMPEKEYVDRVSGDRRAYQFSLTLESMIREAEEAYAKSTEYQMIKQLFRYRRDGLTKQYYALVEKITRDQREAYRQAVQEDVRNTGADGIV
;
A
#
# COMPACT_ATOMS: atom_id res chain seq x y z
N MET A 1 -10.60 -28.45 -11.65
CA MET A 1 -9.65 -27.48 -12.26
C MET A 1 -8.96 -26.71 -11.15
N ARG A 2 -7.63 -26.82 -11.00
CA ARG A 2 -6.89 -26.42 -9.79
C ARG A 2 -5.89 -25.26 -9.98
N ASN A 3 -5.87 -24.60 -11.14
CA ASN A 3 -4.98 -23.46 -11.47
C ASN A 3 -5.75 -22.31 -12.15
N ARG A 4 -6.68 -21.66 -11.43
CA ARG A 4 -7.47 -20.52 -11.95
C ARG A 4 -6.89 -19.14 -11.61
N TYR A 5 -5.79 -19.11 -10.84
CA TYR A 5 -5.23 -17.89 -10.22
C TYR A 5 -3.92 -17.44 -10.89
N LEU A 6 -3.55 -17.99 -12.05
CA LEU A 6 -2.22 -17.83 -12.67
C LEU A 6 -2.29 -17.48 -14.17
N ILE A 7 -3.44 -17.08 -14.69
CA ILE A 7 -3.59 -16.78 -16.12
C ILE A 7 -3.36 -15.28 -16.33
N ASP A 8 -2.13 -14.92 -16.68
CA ASP A 8 -1.75 -13.59 -17.16
C ASP A 8 -1.77 -13.54 -18.70
N GLN A 9 -1.85 -12.35 -19.30
CA GLN A 9 -1.85 -12.15 -20.75
C GLN A 9 -0.59 -12.70 -21.42
N ASP A 10 0.52 -12.78 -20.67
CA ASP A 10 1.80 -13.34 -21.09
C ASP A 10 1.77 -14.86 -21.36
N TYR A 11 0.72 -15.58 -20.93
CA TYR A 11 0.56 -17.00 -21.24
C TYR A 11 -0.06 -17.27 -22.62
N PHE A 12 -0.71 -16.27 -23.22
CA PHE A 12 -1.31 -16.37 -24.55
C PHE A 12 -0.35 -15.81 -25.59
N ASP A 13 0.71 -16.57 -25.88
CA ASP A 13 1.68 -16.23 -26.92
C ASP A 13 1.39 -16.97 -28.23
N HIS A 14 2.04 -16.53 -29.32
CA HIS A 14 1.93 -17.19 -30.62
C HIS A 14 2.45 -18.65 -30.59
N SER A 15 3.28 -19.01 -29.60
CA SER A 15 3.74 -20.39 -29.41
C SER A 15 2.58 -21.31 -29.01
N LEU A 16 1.70 -20.86 -28.10
CA LEU A 16 0.48 -21.58 -27.72
C LEU A 16 -0.48 -21.72 -28.90
N VAL A 17 -0.67 -20.66 -29.69
CA VAL A 17 -1.56 -20.69 -30.87
C VAL A 17 -1.03 -21.67 -31.93
N ASN A 18 0.28 -21.67 -32.18
CA ASN A 18 0.91 -22.62 -33.10
C ASN A 18 0.79 -24.06 -32.59
N TRP A 19 0.93 -24.29 -31.28
CA TRP A 19 0.71 -25.61 -30.70
C TRP A 19 -0.74 -26.09 -30.87
N ILE A 20 -1.74 -25.22 -30.68
CA ILE A 20 -3.16 -25.53 -30.92
C ILE A 20 -3.41 -25.86 -32.40
N ARG A 21 -2.74 -25.14 -33.31
CA ARG A 21 -2.82 -25.34 -34.76
C ARG A 21 -2.24 -26.68 -35.19
N GLU A 22 -1.04 -27.00 -34.72
CA GLU A 22 -0.26 -28.16 -35.18
C GLU A 22 -0.57 -29.44 -34.40
N GLU A 23 -0.52 -29.39 -33.07
CA GLU A 23 -0.60 -30.58 -32.21
C GLU A 23 -2.05 -30.97 -31.88
N CYS A 24 -2.95 -29.99 -31.76
CA CYS A 24 -4.38 -30.25 -31.57
C CYS A 24 -5.16 -30.32 -32.89
N SER A 25 -4.53 -29.99 -34.03
CA SER A 25 -5.18 -29.92 -35.35
C SER A 25 -6.43 -29.00 -35.38
N MET A 26 -6.48 -27.99 -34.51
CA MET A 26 -7.62 -27.06 -34.40
C MET A 26 -7.29 -25.74 -35.12
N GLY A 27 -7.08 -25.81 -36.43
CA GLY A 27 -6.68 -24.65 -37.25
C GLY A 27 -7.63 -23.46 -37.17
N GLU A 28 -8.95 -23.71 -37.20
CA GLU A 28 -9.96 -22.65 -37.12
C GLU A 28 -9.99 -21.94 -35.75
N LEU A 29 -9.70 -22.67 -34.66
CA LEU A 29 -9.58 -22.05 -33.33
C LEU A 29 -8.30 -21.24 -33.24
N ALA A 30 -7.19 -21.76 -33.77
CA ALA A 30 -5.93 -21.06 -33.81
C ALA A 30 -6.03 -19.74 -34.58
N ASP A 31 -6.72 -19.72 -35.74
CA ASP A 31 -6.94 -18.50 -36.51
C ASP A 31 -7.78 -17.46 -35.73
N ARG A 32 -8.83 -17.89 -35.01
CA ARG A 32 -9.63 -16.99 -34.16
C ARG A 32 -8.83 -16.43 -32.98
N LEU A 33 -7.96 -17.23 -32.38
CA LEU A 33 -7.09 -16.80 -31.28
C LEU A 33 -5.99 -15.84 -31.76
N ASP A 34 -5.38 -16.10 -32.93
CA ASP A 34 -4.42 -15.17 -33.55
C ASP A 34 -5.09 -13.82 -33.87
N ASP A 35 -6.32 -13.82 -34.39
CA ASP A 35 -7.08 -12.60 -34.65
C ASP A 35 -7.37 -11.81 -33.36
N LEU A 36 -7.70 -12.51 -32.27
CA LEU A 36 -7.90 -11.89 -30.95
C LEU A 36 -6.59 -11.35 -30.37
N LEU A 37 -5.47 -12.06 -30.50
CA LEU A 37 -4.16 -11.57 -30.07
C LEU A 37 -3.71 -10.34 -30.87
N TYR A 38 -3.92 -10.34 -32.19
CA TYR A 38 -3.59 -9.20 -33.05
C TYR A 38 -4.39 -7.94 -32.70
N ARG A 39 -5.63 -8.10 -32.25
CA ARG A 39 -6.50 -7.00 -31.80
C ARG A 39 -6.32 -6.63 -30.33
N SER A 40 -5.37 -7.25 -29.64
CA SER A 40 -5.18 -7.09 -28.19
C SER A 40 -6.46 -7.40 -27.39
N GLY A 41 -7.17 -8.46 -27.78
CA GLY A 41 -8.36 -8.96 -27.10
C GLY A 41 -8.07 -9.31 -25.63
N SER A 42 -9.10 -9.24 -24.79
CA SER A 42 -8.92 -9.49 -23.36
C SER A 42 -8.57 -10.96 -23.11
N VAL A 43 -7.84 -11.22 -22.02
CA VAL A 43 -7.53 -12.58 -21.55
C VAL A 43 -8.81 -13.39 -21.34
N VAL A 44 -9.90 -12.71 -20.94
CA VAL A 44 -11.23 -13.32 -20.78
C VAL A 44 -11.75 -13.83 -22.12
N ASP A 45 -11.68 -13.02 -23.19
CA ASP A 45 -12.16 -13.40 -24.53
C ASP A 45 -11.38 -14.59 -25.10
N LEU A 46 -10.05 -14.60 -24.94
CA LEU A 46 -9.18 -15.70 -25.35
C LEU A 46 -9.54 -17.00 -24.60
N CYS A 47 -9.74 -16.92 -23.28
CA CYS A 47 -10.19 -18.06 -22.47
C CYS A 47 -11.58 -18.55 -22.92
N MET A 48 -12.49 -17.65 -23.26
CA MET A 48 -13.85 -18.00 -23.69
C MET A 48 -13.86 -18.71 -25.04
N GLU A 49 -13.06 -18.28 -26.01
CA GLU A 49 -12.94 -18.96 -27.31
C GLU A 49 -12.42 -20.39 -27.16
N ILE A 50 -11.43 -20.61 -26.30
CA ILE A 50 -10.90 -21.96 -26.03
C ILE A 50 -11.97 -22.83 -25.36
N LEU A 51 -12.62 -22.33 -24.31
CA LEU A 51 -13.65 -23.10 -23.58
C LEU A 51 -14.84 -23.46 -24.47
N GLN A 52 -15.24 -22.56 -25.37
CA GLN A 52 -16.30 -22.81 -26.34
C GLN A 52 -15.89 -23.83 -27.41
N ALA A 53 -14.65 -23.77 -27.90
CA ALA A 53 -14.16 -24.69 -28.94
C ALA A 53 -13.92 -26.12 -28.43
N VAL A 54 -13.57 -26.27 -27.16
CA VAL A 54 -13.28 -27.57 -26.54
C VAL A 54 -14.56 -28.34 -26.21
N GLY A 55 -15.70 -27.66 -26.02
CA GLY A 55 -17.03 -28.29 -25.94
C GLY A 55 -17.30 -29.18 -24.73
N TYR A 56 -16.36 -29.31 -23.79
CA TYR A 56 -16.51 -30.11 -22.56
C TYR A 56 -17.28 -29.39 -21.45
N ASN A 57 -17.55 -28.09 -21.59
CA ASN A 57 -18.23 -27.28 -20.59
C ASN A 57 -19.66 -26.95 -21.01
N THR A 58 -20.59 -26.99 -20.06
CA THR A 58 -21.96 -26.53 -20.31
C THR A 58 -21.99 -25.00 -20.45
N PRO A 59 -22.99 -24.42 -21.13
CA PRO A 59 -23.13 -22.97 -21.24
C PRO A 59 -23.11 -22.25 -19.88
N GLU A 60 -23.70 -22.87 -18.85
CA GLU A 60 -23.74 -22.36 -17.47
C GLU A 60 -22.35 -22.35 -16.81
N GLU A 61 -21.52 -23.38 -17.06
CA GLU A 61 -20.15 -23.44 -16.55
C GLU A 61 -19.22 -22.45 -17.25
N ILE A 62 -19.43 -22.21 -18.55
CA ILE A 62 -18.70 -21.21 -19.33
C ILE A 62 -19.02 -19.81 -18.79
N GLU A 63 -20.30 -19.49 -18.58
CA GLU A 63 -20.71 -18.18 -18.04
C GLU A 63 -20.13 -17.93 -16.65
N LYS A 64 -20.24 -18.91 -15.74
CA LYS A 64 -19.65 -18.82 -14.41
C LYS A 64 -18.12 -18.63 -14.44
N THR A 65 -17.45 -19.22 -15.43
CA THR A 65 -16.01 -19.06 -15.61
C THR A 65 -15.67 -17.68 -16.16
N ARG A 66 -16.48 -17.13 -17.08
CA ARG A 66 -16.36 -15.75 -17.56
C ARG A 66 -16.48 -14.75 -16.43
N GLU A 67 -17.52 -14.88 -15.59
CA GLU A 67 -17.74 -14.00 -14.44
C GLU A 67 -16.52 -14.03 -13.50
N THR A 68 -15.98 -15.23 -13.23
CA THR A 68 -14.81 -15.38 -12.36
C THR A 68 -13.56 -14.73 -12.96
N LEU A 69 -13.31 -14.91 -14.26
CA LEU A 69 -12.14 -14.34 -14.94
C LEU A 69 -12.23 -12.82 -15.03
N THR A 70 -13.43 -12.27 -15.29
CA THR A 70 -13.67 -10.83 -15.35
C THR A 70 -13.47 -10.20 -13.97
N ASN A 71 -14.04 -10.80 -12.93
CA ASN A 71 -13.84 -10.34 -11.55
C ASN A 71 -12.37 -10.40 -11.13
N ASN A 72 -11.61 -11.41 -11.60
CA ASN A 72 -10.18 -11.52 -11.32
C ASN A 72 -9.36 -10.44 -12.03
N THR A 73 -9.66 -10.12 -13.30
CA THR A 73 -8.98 -9.03 -14.01
C THR A 73 -9.27 -7.68 -13.37
N ASP A 74 -10.50 -7.46 -12.90
CA ASP A 74 -10.86 -6.23 -12.19
C ASP A 74 -10.11 -6.15 -10.85
N MET A 75 -10.04 -7.24 -10.09
CA MET A 75 -9.30 -7.32 -8.84
C MET A 75 -7.81 -7.00 -9.03
N ASP A 76 -7.18 -7.56 -10.07
CA ASP A 76 -5.79 -7.28 -10.44
C ASP A 76 -5.58 -5.79 -10.81
N ILE A 77 -6.54 -5.16 -11.47
CA ILE A 77 -6.49 -3.72 -11.77
C ILE A 77 -6.50 -2.88 -10.49
N TYR A 78 -7.39 -3.17 -9.53
CA TYR A 78 -7.43 -2.44 -8.26
C TYR A 78 -6.16 -2.64 -7.43
N GLU A 79 -5.61 -3.86 -7.40
CA GLU A 79 -4.33 -4.14 -6.74
C GLU A 79 -3.17 -3.34 -7.37
N LYS A 80 -3.12 -3.25 -8.70
CA LYS A 80 -2.12 -2.43 -9.43
C LYS A 80 -2.24 -0.95 -9.11
N HIS A 81 -3.45 -0.39 -9.16
CA HIS A 81 -3.68 1.02 -8.82
C HIS A 81 -3.39 1.33 -7.35
N LEU A 82 -3.73 0.40 -6.45
CA LEU A 82 -3.40 0.53 -5.03
C LEU A 82 -1.89 0.52 -4.81
N ALA A 83 -1.16 -0.41 -5.46
CA ALA A 83 0.30 -0.45 -5.41
C ALA A 83 0.94 0.84 -5.98
N GLN A 84 0.34 1.43 -7.01
CA GLN A 84 0.77 2.72 -7.54
C GLN A 84 0.55 3.86 -6.53
N ALA A 85 -0.61 3.90 -5.86
CA ALA A 85 -0.88 4.89 -4.81
C ALA A 85 0.10 4.72 -3.63
N ASP A 86 0.36 3.49 -3.18
CA ASP A 86 1.34 3.18 -2.14
C ASP A 86 2.74 3.64 -2.54
N PHE A 87 3.14 3.40 -3.79
CA PHE A 87 4.42 3.86 -4.34
C PHE A 87 4.54 5.39 -4.27
N LEU A 88 3.45 6.13 -4.56
CA LEU A 88 3.45 7.59 -4.44
C LEU A 88 3.62 8.05 -2.97
N VAL A 89 3.02 7.34 -2.01
CA VAL A 89 3.20 7.62 -0.57
C VAL A 89 4.65 7.39 -0.15
N GLU A 90 5.24 6.26 -0.53
CA GLU A 90 6.63 5.93 -0.18
C GLU A 90 7.64 6.94 -0.78
N ASN A 91 7.32 7.50 -1.95
CA ASN A 91 8.09 8.57 -2.58
C ASN A 91 7.67 9.99 -2.15
N GLN A 92 6.88 10.12 -1.08
CA GLN A 92 6.46 11.41 -0.50
C GLN A 92 5.68 12.33 -1.48
N LYS A 93 5.13 11.78 -2.57
CA LYS A 93 4.30 12.47 -3.56
C LYS A 93 2.84 12.52 -3.08
N TYR A 94 2.61 13.05 -1.87
CA TYR A 94 1.34 12.93 -1.15
C TYR A 94 0.13 13.51 -1.89
N SER A 95 0.27 14.62 -2.63
CA SER A 95 -0.85 15.19 -3.40
C SER A 95 -1.33 14.27 -4.51
N GLN A 96 -0.42 13.54 -5.17
CA GLN A 96 -0.76 12.58 -6.21
C GLN A 96 -1.32 11.30 -5.58
N ALA A 97 -0.74 10.84 -4.47
CA ALA A 97 -1.24 9.70 -3.72
C ALA A 97 -2.69 9.93 -3.26
N TYR A 98 -3.01 11.11 -2.74
CA TYR A 98 -4.36 11.47 -2.32
C TYR A 98 -5.36 11.37 -3.48
N ALA A 99 -5.02 11.92 -4.65
CA ALA A 99 -5.87 11.83 -5.84
C ALA A 99 -6.09 10.37 -6.28
N ALA A 100 -5.05 9.54 -6.25
CA ALA A 100 -5.13 8.12 -6.59
C ALA A 100 -6.02 7.33 -5.60
N TYR A 101 -5.89 7.58 -4.29
CA TYR A 101 -6.78 6.96 -3.31
C TYR A 101 -8.23 7.41 -3.44
N GLU A 102 -8.49 8.69 -3.73
CA GLU A 102 -9.85 9.19 -4.00
C GLU A 102 -10.48 8.50 -5.21
N GLU A 103 -9.72 8.33 -6.30
CA GLU A 103 -10.17 7.60 -7.48
C GLU A 103 -10.45 6.13 -7.17
N LEU A 104 -9.56 5.48 -6.41
CA LEU A 104 -9.76 4.11 -5.93
C LEU A 104 -11.01 3.98 -5.07
N LYS A 105 -11.27 4.90 -4.12
CA LYS A 105 -12.48 4.88 -3.28
C LYS A 105 -13.76 5.04 -4.09
N GLN A 106 -13.73 5.83 -5.16
CA GLN A 106 -14.89 6.07 -6.02
C GLN A 106 -15.17 4.90 -6.98
N SER A 107 -14.13 4.25 -7.47
CA SER A 107 -14.21 3.14 -8.43
C SER A 107 -14.38 1.78 -7.77
N ALA A 108 -13.84 1.58 -6.56
CA ALA A 108 -13.86 0.30 -5.87
C ALA A 108 -15.27 -0.29 -5.72
N PRO A 109 -15.44 -1.61 -5.94
CA PRO A 109 -16.72 -2.27 -5.78
C PRO A 109 -17.23 -2.14 -4.34
N LYS A 110 -18.44 -1.59 -4.16
CA LYS A 110 -19.04 -1.37 -2.83
C LYS A 110 -19.21 -2.65 -1.99
N GLY A 111 -19.27 -3.82 -2.64
CA GLY A 111 -19.36 -5.12 -1.96
C GLY A 111 -18.02 -5.67 -1.49
N ASP A 112 -16.90 -5.15 -1.98
CA ASP A 112 -15.56 -5.59 -1.58
C ASP A 112 -15.08 -4.77 -0.37
N LEU A 113 -15.48 -5.24 0.81
CA LEU A 113 -15.10 -4.61 2.08
C LEU A 113 -13.61 -4.76 2.37
N ALA A 114 -12.95 -5.80 1.85
CA ALA A 114 -11.52 -6.03 2.09
C ALA A 114 -10.69 -5.00 1.33
N LEU A 115 -11.00 -4.77 0.05
CA LEU A 115 -10.35 -3.74 -0.76
C LEU A 115 -10.60 -2.33 -0.17
N GLN A 116 -11.84 -2.02 0.22
CA GLN A 116 -12.16 -0.73 0.83
C GLN A 116 -11.41 -0.51 2.15
N ALA A 117 -11.36 -1.53 3.01
CA ALA A 117 -10.59 -1.47 4.26
C ALA A 117 -9.11 -1.22 4.00
N GLN A 118 -8.54 -1.90 2.99
CA GLN A 118 -7.14 -1.75 2.62
C GLN A 118 -6.83 -0.34 2.09
N ILE A 119 -7.69 0.22 1.24
CA ILE A 119 -7.55 1.60 0.73
C ILE A 119 -7.54 2.60 1.89
N LEU A 120 -8.53 2.51 2.79
CA LEU A 120 -8.63 3.38 3.97
C LEU A 120 -7.43 3.21 4.90
N TYR A 121 -6.95 1.97 5.10
CA TYR A 121 -5.79 1.71 5.92
C TYR A 121 -4.52 2.37 5.35
N ASN A 122 -4.30 2.28 4.04
CA ASN A 122 -3.15 2.90 3.39
C ASN A 122 -3.23 4.43 3.37
N GLU A 123 -4.44 4.99 3.22
CA GLU A 123 -4.69 6.42 3.41
C GLU A 123 -4.37 6.87 4.85
N GLY A 124 -4.71 6.06 5.86
CA GLY A 124 -4.32 6.29 7.26
C GLY A 124 -2.80 6.30 7.47
N ILE A 125 -2.06 5.42 6.77
CA ILE A 125 -0.59 5.45 6.76
C ILE A 125 -0.09 6.78 6.20
N MET A 126 -0.63 7.20 5.05
CA MET A 126 -0.25 8.48 4.43
C MET A 126 -0.49 9.66 5.39
N ASN A 127 -1.67 9.75 6.03
CA ASN A 127 -1.96 10.80 7.00
C ASN A 127 -1.01 10.76 8.21
N THR A 128 -0.61 9.56 8.65
CA THR A 128 0.41 9.40 9.71
C THR A 128 1.77 9.98 9.28
N ARG A 129 2.17 9.82 8.01
CA ARG A 129 3.41 10.41 7.46
C ARG A 129 3.35 11.94 7.40
N LEU A 130 2.15 12.49 7.25
CA LEU A 130 1.87 13.92 7.25
C LEU A 130 1.68 14.51 8.66
N TYR A 131 1.81 13.68 9.71
CA TYR A 131 1.54 14.03 11.11
C TYR A 131 0.08 14.45 11.37
N ASP A 132 -0.84 14.11 10.46
CA ASP A 132 -2.28 14.28 10.67
C ASP A 132 -2.84 13.05 11.37
N PHE A 133 -2.58 12.96 12.67
CA PHE A 133 -2.94 11.79 13.47
C PHE A 133 -4.45 11.70 13.74
N GLU A 134 -5.18 12.81 13.68
CA GLU A 134 -6.64 12.81 13.83
C GLU A 134 -7.29 12.18 12.60
N GLU A 135 -6.89 12.58 11.40
CA GLU A 135 -7.40 11.98 10.16
C GLU A 135 -6.94 10.53 10.03
N ALA A 136 -5.67 10.24 10.36
CA ALA A 136 -5.17 8.87 10.36
C ALA A 136 -6.00 7.94 11.28
N ALA A 137 -6.36 8.41 12.48
CA ALA A 137 -7.21 7.65 13.38
C ALA A 137 -8.59 7.37 12.75
N THR A 138 -9.19 8.35 12.09
CA THR A 138 -10.47 8.19 11.38
C THR A 138 -10.36 7.11 10.29
N CYS A 139 -9.34 7.20 9.43
CA CYS A 139 -9.10 6.21 8.38
C CYS A 139 -8.92 4.79 8.95
N PHE A 140 -8.08 4.63 9.98
CA PHE A 140 -7.85 3.32 10.60
C PHE A 140 -9.07 2.75 11.31
N GLN A 141 -9.89 3.61 11.94
CA GLN A 141 -11.14 3.19 12.53
C GLN A 141 -12.11 2.69 11.46
N SER A 142 -12.29 3.45 10.37
CA SER A 142 -13.17 3.05 9.26
C SER A 142 -12.69 1.76 8.60
N ALA A 143 -11.38 1.57 8.41
CA ALA A 143 -10.82 0.31 7.93
C ALA A 143 -11.17 -0.86 8.87
N TYR A 144 -10.98 -0.69 10.18
CA TYR A 144 -11.33 -1.69 11.18
C TYR A 144 -12.82 -2.02 11.23
N GLU A 145 -13.69 -1.05 10.99
CA GLU A 145 -15.14 -1.26 10.92
C GLU A 145 -15.55 -2.14 9.72
N MET A 146 -14.73 -2.16 8.66
CA MET A 146 -14.97 -2.97 7.46
C MET A 146 -14.41 -4.39 7.56
N ASP A 147 -13.16 -4.56 8.02
CA ASP A 147 -12.45 -5.85 7.98
C ASP A 147 -12.21 -6.49 9.36
N HIS A 148 -12.46 -5.75 10.45
CA HIS A 148 -12.16 -6.13 11.82
C HIS A 148 -10.71 -6.58 12.06
N SER A 149 -9.77 -6.07 11.27
CA SER A 149 -8.36 -6.40 11.34
C SER A 149 -7.74 -5.88 12.64
N PRO A 150 -7.09 -6.76 13.45
CA PRO A 150 -6.33 -6.36 14.63
C PRO A 150 -5.28 -5.27 14.34
N ARG A 151 -4.71 -5.29 13.12
CA ARG A 151 -3.72 -4.31 12.66
C ARG A 151 -4.34 -2.92 12.56
N SER A 152 -5.49 -2.80 11.92
CA SER A 152 -6.24 -1.54 11.76
C SER A 152 -6.59 -0.94 13.12
N TYR A 153 -7.04 -1.78 14.06
CA TYR A 153 -7.37 -1.30 15.41
C TYR A 153 -6.14 -0.84 16.22
N LEU A 154 -5.02 -1.55 16.13
CA LEU A 154 -3.78 -1.12 16.77
C LEU A 154 -3.29 0.21 16.18
N SER A 155 -3.33 0.36 14.85
CA SER A 155 -3.00 1.62 14.17
C SER A 155 -3.93 2.77 14.59
N TYR A 156 -5.24 2.52 14.74
CA TYR A 156 -6.19 3.49 15.29
C TYR A 156 -5.81 3.96 16.69
N LEU A 157 -5.55 3.03 17.62
CA LEU A 157 -5.13 3.39 18.98
C LEU A 157 -3.80 4.16 18.99
N SER A 158 -2.88 3.78 18.10
CA SER A 158 -1.58 4.44 17.96
C SER A 158 -1.74 5.88 17.49
N ALA A 159 -2.59 6.12 16.48
CA ALA A 159 -2.89 7.45 15.98
C ALA A 159 -3.58 8.31 17.05
N LEU A 160 -4.57 7.77 17.78
CA LEU A 160 -5.17 8.49 18.91
C LEU A 160 -4.14 8.87 19.97
N ARG A 161 -3.26 7.94 20.35
CA ARG A 161 -2.25 8.17 21.38
C ARG A 161 -1.27 9.29 21.03
N LEU A 162 -1.04 9.52 19.74
CA LEU A 162 -0.21 10.60 19.19
C LEU A 162 -0.99 11.90 18.98
N ALA A 163 -2.30 11.82 18.69
CA ALA A 163 -3.15 12.99 18.45
C ALA A 163 -3.53 13.74 19.73
N MET A 164 -3.64 13.05 20.87
CA MET A 164 -4.18 13.64 22.11
C MET A 164 -3.30 13.42 23.34
N PRO A 165 -3.47 14.24 24.40
CA PRO A 165 -2.78 14.04 25.67
C PRO A 165 -3.12 12.67 26.30
N GLU A 166 -2.15 12.12 27.05
CA GLU A 166 -2.26 10.78 27.66
C GLU A 166 -3.54 10.58 28.46
N LYS A 167 -3.93 11.57 29.28
CA LYS A 167 -5.14 11.48 30.09
C LYS A 167 -6.39 11.29 29.23
N GLU A 168 -6.52 12.06 28.16
CA GLU A 168 -7.68 11.99 27.26
C GLU A 168 -7.72 10.66 26.50
N TYR A 169 -6.55 10.18 26.07
CA TYR A 169 -6.41 8.87 25.45
C TYR A 169 -6.86 7.74 26.42
N VAL A 170 -6.38 7.76 27.66
CA VAL A 170 -6.75 6.76 28.66
C VAL A 170 -8.25 6.79 28.95
N ASP A 171 -8.83 7.98 29.12
CA ASP A 171 -10.27 8.14 29.34
C ASP A 171 -11.07 7.54 28.17
N ARG A 172 -10.66 7.81 26.91
CA ARG A 172 -11.29 7.27 25.70
C ARG A 172 -11.16 5.75 25.57
N VAL A 173 -9.97 5.21 25.84
CA VAL A 173 -9.67 3.77 25.72
C VAL A 173 -10.31 2.95 26.84
N SER A 174 -10.42 3.52 28.05
CA SER A 174 -10.99 2.82 29.22
C SER A 174 -12.44 2.38 29.03
N GLY A 175 -13.18 3.03 28.12
CA GLY A 175 -14.56 2.69 27.78
C GLY A 175 -14.71 1.46 26.86
N ASP A 176 -13.65 1.02 26.18
CA ASP A 176 -13.71 -0.10 25.23
C ASP A 176 -12.98 -1.34 25.78
N ARG A 177 -13.75 -2.37 26.13
CA ARG A 177 -13.20 -3.65 26.61
C ARG A 177 -12.25 -4.32 25.62
N ARG A 178 -12.41 -4.08 24.31
CA ARG A 178 -11.54 -4.64 23.27
C ARG A 178 -10.17 -3.98 23.29
N ALA A 179 -10.11 -2.72 23.73
CA ALA A 179 -8.88 -1.94 23.71
C ALA A 179 -7.85 -2.41 24.74
N TYR A 180 -8.24 -3.13 25.80
CA TYR A 180 -7.33 -3.52 26.87
C TYR A 180 -6.08 -4.28 26.39
N GLN A 181 -6.24 -5.28 25.52
CA GLN A 181 -5.09 -6.04 25.02
C GLN A 181 -4.24 -5.21 24.07
N PHE A 182 -4.88 -4.50 23.13
CA PHE A 182 -4.17 -3.67 22.15
C PHE A 182 -3.47 -2.47 22.78
N SER A 183 -4.05 -1.86 23.82
CA SER A 183 -3.44 -0.75 24.55
C SER A 183 -2.18 -1.19 25.27
N LEU A 184 -2.17 -2.38 25.88
CA LEU A 184 -0.95 -2.92 26.51
C LEU A 184 0.16 -3.15 25.48
N THR A 185 -0.19 -3.72 24.32
CA THR A 185 0.76 -3.89 23.21
C THR A 185 1.31 -2.54 22.74
N LEU A 186 0.43 -1.56 22.54
CA LEU A 186 0.82 -0.21 22.12
C LEU A 186 1.75 0.46 23.12
N GLU A 187 1.43 0.43 24.42
CA GLU A 187 2.28 1.04 25.45
C GLU A 187 3.65 0.35 25.54
N SER A 188 3.74 -0.96 25.27
CA SER A 188 5.02 -1.65 25.13
C SER A 188 5.82 -1.12 23.94
N MET A 189 5.18 -1.00 22.78
CA MET A 189 5.81 -0.47 21.56
C MET A 189 6.30 0.97 21.74
N ILE A 190 5.50 1.82 22.39
CA ILE A 190 5.87 3.20 22.70
C ILE A 190 7.09 3.23 23.61
N ARG A 191 7.10 2.43 24.69
CA ARG A 191 8.25 2.36 25.60
C ARG A 191 9.52 1.91 24.87
N GLU A 192 9.43 0.88 24.05
CA GLU A 192 10.55 0.40 23.25
C GLU A 192 11.07 1.49 22.29
N ALA A 193 10.17 2.21 21.62
CA ALA A 193 10.51 3.32 20.75
C ALA A 193 11.16 4.49 21.51
N GLU A 194 10.64 4.85 22.68
CA GLU A 194 11.21 5.88 23.56
C GLU A 194 12.61 5.50 24.05
N GLU A 195 12.82 4.24 24.44
CA GLU A 195 14.12 3.74 24.86
C GLU A 195 15.12 3.73 23.71
N ALA A 196 14.70 3.31 22.52
CA ALA A 196 15.52 3.35 21.31
C ALA A 196 15.90 4.80 20.95
N TYR A 197 14.92 5.70 20.96
CA TYR A 197 15.14 7.12 20.74
C TYR A 197 16.09 7.73 21.78
N ALA A 198 15.93 7.38 23.06
CA ALA A 198 16.81 7.83 24.12
C ALA A 198 18.26 7.34 23.96
N LYS A 199 18.49 6.23 23.25
CA LYS A 199 19.84 5.71 22.93
C LYS A 199 20.41 6.28 21.63
N SER A 200 19.59 6.93 20.80
CA SER A 200 19.99 7.48 19.50
C SER A 200 21.06 8.56 19.62
N THR A 201 21.88 8.68 18.58
CA THR A 201 22.93 9.71 18.49
C THR A 201 22.33 11.11 18.54
N GLU A 202 21.19 11.30 17.88
CA GLU A 202 20.48 12.57 17.76
C GLU A 202 20.00 13.05 19.13
N TYR A 203 19.36 12.16 19.90
CA TYR A 203 18.90 12.48 21.24
C TYR A 203 20.08 12.78 22.18
N GLN A 204 21.16 11.99 22.12
CA GLN A 204 22.34 12.23 22.94
C GLN A 204 23.00 13.58 22.62
N MET A 205 23.05 13.97 21.34
CA MET A 205 23.54 15.30 20.94
C MET A 205 22.66 16.42 21.48
N ILE A 206 21.34 16.33 21.35
CA ILE A 206 20.40 17.32 21.90
C ILE A 206 20.52 17.41 23.43
N LYS A 207 20.57 16.27 24.12
CA LYS A 207 20.75 16.20 25.57
C LYS A 207 22.06 16.87 26.00
N GLN A 208 23.15 16.63 25.28
CA GLN A 208 24.44 17.24 25.55
C GLN A 208 24.43 18.75 25.30
N LEU A 209 23.72 19.21 24.27
CA LEU A 209 23.52 20.63 23.96
C LEU A 209 22.82 21.37 25.10
N PHE A 210 21.76 20.78 25.68
CA PHE A 210 21.10 21.34 26.87
C PHE A 210 22.05 21.41 28.09
N ARG A 211 22.92 20.41 28.27
CA ARG A 211 23.93 20.44 29.34
C ARG A 211 24.94 21.56 29.14
N TYR A 212 25.49 21.73 27.94
CA TYR A 212 26.43 22.82 27.67
C TYR A 212 25.81 24.20 27.89
N ARG A 213 24.54 24.38 27.52
CA ARG A 213 23.80 25.62 27.80
C ARG A 213 23.67 25.87 29.30
N ARG A 214 23.28 24.86 30.07
CA ARG A 214 23.11 24.95 31.52
C ARG A 214 24.42 25.24 32.24
N ASP A 215 25.50 24.58 31.82
CA ASP A 215 26.80 24.63 32.47
C ASP A 215 27.65 25.84 31.99
N GLY A 216 27.09 26.72 31.12
CA GLY A 216 27.76 27.93 30.63
C GLY A 216 28.91 27.67 29.64
N LEU A 217 28.97 26.48 29.04
CA LEU A 217 30.05 26.02 28.17
C LEU A 217 29.87 26.51 26.72
N THR A 218 29.88 27.82 26.54
CA THR A 218 29.49 28.52 25.30
C THR A 218 30.24 28.03 24.05
N LYS A 219 31.55 27.77 24.13
CA LYS A 219 32.33 27.28 22.97
C LYS A 219 31.88 25.89 22.51
N GLN A 220 31.65 24.99 23.45
CA GLN A 220 31.23 23.61 23.16
C GLN A 220 29.79 23.56 22.68
N TYR A 221 28.94 24.42 23.25
CA TYR A 221 27.56 24.62 22.79
C TYR A 221 27.51 25.00 21.31
N TYR A 222 28.20 26.08 20.90
CA TYR A 222 28.17 26.53 19.50
C TYR A 222 28.80 25.53 18.54
N ALA A 223 29.91 24.88 18.93
CA ALA A 223 30.52 23.83 18.12
C ALA A 223 29.56 22.66 17.86
N LEU A 224 28.79 22.25 18.87
CA LEU A 224 27.80 21.18 18.72
C LEU A 224 26.58 21.62 17.89
N VAL A 225 26.10 22.86 18.05
CA VAL A 225 25.05 23.43 17.21
C VAL A 225 25.45 23.44 15.74
N GLU A 226 26.68 23.86 15.43
CA GLU A 226 27.21 23.87 14.06
C GLU A 226 27.29 22.47 13.47
N LYS A 227 27.71 21.48 14.28
CA LYS A 227 27.73 20.08 13.87
C LYS A 227 26.33 19.60 13.53
N ILE A 228 25.38 19.72 14.45
CA ILE A 228 23.98 19.28 14.24
C ILE A 228 23.40 19.94 12.98
N THR A 229 23.60 21.24 12.81
CA THR A 229 23.10 21.99 11.65
C THR A 229 23.75 21.52 10.35
N ARG A 230 25.05 21.18 10.38
CA ARG A 230 25.76 20.65 9.21
C ARG A 230 25.24 19.27 8.83
N ASP A 231 25.13 18.38 9.80
CA ASP A 231 24.65 17.01 9.61
C ASP A 231 23.21 17.03 9.03
N GLN A 232 22.33 17.90 9.55
CA GLN A 232 20.98 18.10 9.01
C GLN A 232 20.98 18.63 7.58
N ARG A 233 21.85 19.59 7.25
CA ARG A 233 21.99 20.12 5.89
C ARG A 233 22.51 19.07 4.90
N GLU A 234 23.42 18.21 5.34
CA GLU A 234 23.94 17.11 4.53
C GLU A 234 22.87 16.05 4.26
N ALA A 235 22.14 15.64 5.31
CA ALA A 235 21.01 14.72 5.17
C ALA A 235 19.94 15.27 4.22
N TYR A 236 19.59 16.55 4.35
CA TYR A 236 18.64 17.21 3.43
C TYR A 236 19.15 17.22 1.98
N ARG A 237 20.42 17.55 1.75
CA ARG A 237 21.01 17.54 0.40
C ARG A 237 20.99 16.14 -0.22
N GLN A 238 21.26 15.10 0.56
CA GLN A 238 21.20 13.71 0.10
C GLN A 238 19.77 13.34 -0.28
N ALA A 239 18.79 13.62 0.59
CA ALA A 239 17.38 13.35 0.32
C ALA A 239 16.89 14.04 -0.97
N VAL A 240 17.25 15.31 -1.19
CA VAL A 240 16.90 16.03 -2.44
C VAL A 240 17.59 15.43 -3.66
N GLN A 241 18.83 14.97 -3.55
CA GLN A 241 19.53 14.33 -4.68
C GLN A 241 18.95 12.97 -5.03
N GLU A 242 18.49 12.20 -4.03
CA GLU A 242 17.78 10.94 -4.24
C GLU A 242 16.42 11.17 -4.91
N ASP A 243 15.68 12.20 -4.48
CA ASP A 243 14.39 12.56 -5.09
C ASP A 243 14.55 12.99 -6.57
N VAL A 244 15.57 13.78 -6.89
CA VAL A 244 15.90 14.16 -8.28
C VAL A 244 16.31 12.95 -9.13
N ARG A 245 17.00 11.97 -8.55
CA ARG A 245 17.36 10.73 -9.27
C ARG A 245 16.14 9.85 -9.53
N ASN A 246 15.23 9.75 -8.55
CA ASN A 246 14.02 8.95 -8.68
C ASN A 246 13.02 9.60 -9.65
N THR A 247 12.92 10.93 -9.67
CA THR A 247 12.06 11.65 -10.63
C THR A 247 12.67 11.76 -12.04
N GLY A 248 14.00 11.71 -12.18
CA GLY A 248 14.68 11.72 -13.48
C GLY A 248 14.70 10.36 -14.20
N ALA A 249 14.36 9.26 -13.53
CA ALA A 249 14.24 7.93 -14.13
C ALA A 249 12.89 7.71 -14.83
N ASP A 250 11.84 8.46 -14.48
CA ASP A 250 10.51 8.42 -15.12
C ASP A 250 10.44 9.22 -16.42
N GLY A 251 11.59 9.69 -16.93
CA GLY A 251 11.68 10.64 -18.04
C GLY A 251 12.47 10.15 -19.25
N ILE A 252 12.61 8.85 -19.50
CA ILE A 252 13.18 8.33 -20.77
C ILE A 252 12.49 7.02 -21.19
N VAL A 253 11.70 7.16 -22.27
CA VAL A 253 11.04 6.17 -23.17
C VAL A 253 9.77 5.50 -22.67
#